data_AF-A7HNU8-F1
#
_entry.id   AF-A7HNU8-F1
#
_cell.length_a   1.000
_cell.length_b   1.000
_cell.length_c   1.000
_cell.angle_alpha   90.00
_cell.angle_beta   90.00
_cell.angle_gamma   90.00
#
_symmetry.space_group_name_H-M   'P 1'
#
loop_
_entity.id
_entity.type
_entity.pdbx_description
1 polymer ?
#
loop_
_entity_poly.entity_id
_entity_poly.type
_entity_poly.pdbx_seq_one_letter_code
_entity_poly.pdbx_strand_id
1 'polypeptide(L)'
;MSGSLIIDLIVFGLTGFGIFFSLLRFLLGPTSFERLAAVDMMNVMFIGIIVLISFMFKNSMYMDIAILYGLLAFIETVVFARYLESQTDKCGGKR
;
A
#
# COMPACT_ATOMS: atom_id res chain seq x y z
N MET A 1 26.25 4.87 16.16
CA MET A 1 25.58 3.57 15.90
C MET A 1 24.33 3.37 16.77
N SER A 2 24.31 3.70 18.08
CA SER A 2 23.07 3.56 18.87
C SER A 2 21.94 4.52 18.48
N GLY A 3 22.26 5.74 18.01
CA GLY A 3 21.23 6.71 17.60
C GLY A 3 20.42 6.31 16.36
N SER A 4 21.03 5.58 15.41
CA SER A 4 20.32 5.09 14.22
C SER A 4 19.36 3.95 14.56
N LEU A 5 19.74 3.05 15.46
CA LEU A 5 18.90 1.91 15.86
C LEU A 5 17.60 2.35 16.56
N ILE A 6 17.65 3.43 17.35
CA ILE A 6 16.45 3.98 18.00
C ILE A 6 15.49 4.54 16.95
N ILE A 7 16.00 5.24 15.94
CA ILE A 7 15.19 5.80 14.85
C ILE A 7 14.56 4.66 14.04
N ASP A 8 15.34 3.65 13.65
CA ASP A 8 14.85 2.49 12.89
C ASP A 8 13.73 1.77 13.65
N LEU A 9 13.89 1.57 14.96
CA LEU A 9 12.86 0.95 15.82
C LEU A 9 11.57 1.78 15.88
N ILE A 10 11.69 3.10 16.02
CA ILE A 10 10.54 4.00 16.05
C ILE A 10 9.80 3.95 14.71
N VAL A 11 10.51 3.98 13.58
CA VAL A 11 9.92 3.93 12.26
C VAL A 11 9.22 2.59 12.02
N PHE A 12 9.88 1.45 12.31
CA PHE A 12 9.24 0.14 12.20
C PHE A 12 8.00 0.02 13.10
N GLY A 13 8.05 0.58 14.32
CA GLY A 13 6.91 0.62 15.23
C GLY A 13 5.74 1.40 14.64
N LEU A 14 5.98 2.63 14.18
CA LEU A 14 4.96 3.48 13.56
C LEU A 14 4.37 2.87 12.29
N THR A 15 5.20 2.33 11.40
CA THR A 15 4.72 1.69 10.16
C THR A 15 3.94 0.40 10.47
N GLY A 16 4.37 -0.39 11.45
CA GLY A 16 3.65 -1.58 11.91
C GLY A 16 2.27 -1.24 12.49
N PHE A 17 2.17 -0.20 13.33
CA PHE A 17 0.89 0.32 13.80
C PHE A 17 0.04 0.85 12.64
N GLY A 18 0.64 1.53 11.68
CA GLY A 18 -0.04 2.00 10.46
C GLY A 18 -0.68 0.87 9.67
N ILE A 19 0.06 -0.22 9.43
CA ILE A 19 -0.47 -1.43 8.76
C ILE A 19 -1.61 -2.04 9.57
N PHE A 20 -1.49 -2.09 10.90
CA PHE A 20 -2.54 -2.60 11.77
C PHE A 20 -3.84 -1.78 11.66
N PHE A 21 -3.75 -0.45 11.67
CA PHE A 21 -4.92 0.41 11.46
C PHE A 21 -5.52 0.24 10.06
N SER A 22 -4.69 0.13 9.02
CA SER A 22 -5.18 -0.11 7.66
C SER A 22 -5.84 -1.49 7.51
N LEU A 23 -5.32 -2.53 8.18
CA LEU A 23 -5.96 -3.84 8.28
C LEU A 23 -7.35 -3.71 8.91
N LEU A 24 -7.45 -3.03 10.06
CA LEU A 24 -8.74 -2.83 10.72
C LEU A 24 -9.72 -2.10 9.80
N ARG A 25 -9.30 -1.04 9.11
CA ARG A 25 -10.13 -0.32 8.15
C ARG A 25 -10.58 -1.21 6.99
N PHE A 26 -9.70 -2.05 6.47
CA PHE A 26 -10.03 -2.99 5.39
C PHE A 26 -11.12 -3.98 5.81
N LEU A 27 -11.04 -4.53 7.04
CA LEU A 27 -12.04 -5.48 7.56
C LEU A 27 -13.39 -4.80 7.85
N LEU A 28 -13.38 -3.59 8.43
CA LEU A 28 -14.60 -2.88 8.82
C LEU A 28 -15.27 -2.13 7.65
N GLY A 29 -14.59 -1.95 6.51
CA GLY A 29 -15.09 -1.19 5.38
C GLY A 29 -16.39 -1.76 4.79
N PRO A 30 -17.52 -1.02 4.81
CA PRO A 30 -18.80 -1.48 4.27
C PRO A 30 -18.84 -1.45 2.74
N THR A 31 -18.17 -0.49 2.09
CA THR A 31 -18.16 -0.37 0.62
C THR A 31 -16.90 -0.95 -0.01
N SER A 32 -17.01 -1.46 -1.25
CA SER A 32 -15.86 -1.95 -2.02
C SER A 32 -14.80 -0.87 -2.25
N PHE A 33 -15.21 0.39 -2.38
CA PHE A 33 -14.31 1.52 -2.57
C PHE A 33 -13.49 1.84 -1.31
N GLU A 34 -14.11 1.78 -0.13
CA GLU A 34 -13.40 1.97 1.14
C GLU A 34 -12.38 0.87 1.41
N ARG A 35 -12.68 -0.36 0.99
CA ARG A 35 -11.74 -1.48 1.05
C ARG A 35 -10.56 -1.27 0.11
N LEU A 36 -10.80 -0.83 -1.12
CA LEU A 36 -9.74 -0.53 -2.08
C LEU A 36 -8.80 0.57 -1.56
N ALA A 37 -9.36 1.66 -1.01
CA ALA A 37 -8.57 2.73 -0.41
C ALA A 37 -7.74 2.25 0.79
N ALA A 38 -8.26 1.30 1.58
CA ALA A 38 -7.51 0.70 2.68
C ALA A 38 -6.33 -0.14 2.17
N VAL A 39 -6.51 -0.92 1.09
CA VAL A 39 -5.43 -1.70 0.46
C VAL A 39 -4.33 -0.78 -0.10
N ASP A 40 -4.72 0.32 -0.76
CA ASP A 40 -3.75 1.29 -1.28
C ASP A 40 -2.87 1.90 -0.18
N MET A 41 -3.48 2.26 0.97
CA MET A 41 -2.73 2.72 2.14
C MET A 41 -1.77 1.64 2.67
N MET A 42 -2.14 0.35 2.63
CA MET A 42 -1.26 -0.74 3.05
C MET A 42 -0.09 -0.91 2.08
N ASN A 43 -0.33 -0.81 0.78
CA ASN A 43 0.71 -0.88 -0.24
C ASN A 43 1.75 0.22 -0.03
N VAL A 44 1.34 1.45 0.27
CA VAL A 44 2.26 2.56 0.59
C VAL A 44 3.09 2.26 1.85
N MET A 45 2.48 1.70 2.90
CA MET A 45 3.21 1.29 4.11
C MET A 45 4.26 0.19 3.80
N PHE A 46 3.92 -0.79 2.97
CA PHE A 46 4.86 -1.83 2.54
C PHE A 46 6.02 -1.28 1.74
N ILE A 47 5.76 -0.36 0.80
CA ILE A 47 6.81 0.32 0.03
C ILE A 47 7.77 1.06 0.99
N GLY A 48 7.23 1.76 1.98
CA GLY A 48 8.02 2.42 3.02
C GLY A 48 8.94 1.45 3.79
N ILE A 49 8.46 0.26 4.13
CA ILE A 49 9.28 -0.80 4.76
C ILE A 49 10.41 -1.24 3.85
N ILE A 50 10.15 -1.47 2.56
CA ILE A 50 11.17 -1.91 1.61
C ILE A 50 12.26 -0.85 1.44
N VAL A 51 11.89 0.44 1.39
CA VAL A 51 12.85 1.55 1.36
C VAL A 51 13.69 1.60 2.64
N LEU A 52 13.07 1.40 3.81
CA LEU A 52 13.77 1.34 5.09
C LEU A 52 14.78 0.19 5.14
N ILE A 53 14.39 -0.98 4.63
CA ILE A 53 15.27 -2.15 4.49
C ILE A 53 16.44 -1.81 3.55
N SER A 54 16.19 -1.15 2.41
CA SER A 54 17.26 -0.70 1.50
C SER A 54 18.30 0.15 2.22
N PHE A 55 17.84 1.08 3.06
CA PHE A 55 18.71 1.94 3.87
C PHE A 55 19.52 1.15 4.91
N MET A 56 18.91 0.20 5.62
CA MET A 56 19.60 -0.62 6.63
C MET A 56 20.68 -1.52 6.05
N PHE A 57 20.37 -2.19 4.94
CA PHE A 57 21.30 -3.13 4.29
C PHE A 57 22.29 -2.42 3.36
N LYS A 58 22.16 -1.10 3.17
CA LYS A 58 22.96 -0.27 2.25
C LYS A 58 23.06 -0.88 0.84
N ASN A 59 21.97 -1.52 0.41
CA ASN A 59 21.91 -2.21 -0.86
C ASN A 59 20.80 -1.58 -1.71
N SER A 60 21.20 -1.00 -2.86
CA SER A 60 20.32 -0.31 -3.79
C SER A 60 19.34 -1.25 -4.49
N MET A 61 19.62 -2.56 -4.53
CA MET A 61 18.73 -3.54 -5.16
C MET A 61 17.33 -3.55 -4.53
N TYR A 62 17.23 -3.25 -3.23
CA TYR A 62 15.94 -3.12 -2.55
C TYR A 62 15.17 -1.86 -2.96
N MET A 63 15.87 -0.80 -3.38
CA MET A 63 15.25 0.43 -3.89
C MET A 63 14.52 0.15 -5.21
N ASP A 64 15.12 -0.67 -6.08
CA ASP A 64 14.49 -1.09 -7.34
C ASP A 64 13.20 -1.88 -7.08
N ILE A 65 13.20 -2.76 -6.07
CA ILE A 65 12.01 -3.50 -5.63
C ILE A 65 10.94 -2.54 -5.11
N ALA A 66 11.30 -1.51 -4.34
CA ALA A 66 10.35 -0.53 -3.81
C ALA A 66 9.64 0.25 -4.94
N ILE A 67 10.41 0.68 -5.95
CA ILE A 67 9.87 1.40 -7.12
C ILE A 67 8.94 0.49 -7.93
N LEU A 68 9.34 -0.76 -8.17
CA LEU A 68 8.50 -1.77 -8.81
C LEU A 68 7.19 -1.99 -8.05
N TYR A 69 7.25 -2.11 -6.73
CA TYR A 69 6.06 -2.28 -5.89
C TYR A 69 5.14 -1.06 -5.95
N GLY A 70 5.70 0.15 -6.02
CA GLY A 70 4.92 1.38 -6.23
C GLY A 70 4.16 1.39 -7.55
N LEU A 71 4.81 0.94 -8.63
CA LEU A 71 4.14 0.81 -9.93
C LEU A 71 3.03 -0.25 -9.89
N LEU A 72 3.30 -1.41 -9.26
CA LEU A 72 2.32 -2.49 -9.13
C LEU A 72 1.09 -2.04 -8.33
N ALA A 73 1.29 -1.34 -7.20
CA ALA A 73 0.20 -0.81 -6.38
C ALA A 73 -0.67 0.19 -7.15
N PHE A 74 -0.04 1.04 -7.97
CA PHE A 74 -0.78 1.96 -8.83
C PHE A 74 -1.58 1.21 -9.92
N ILE A 75 -1.01 0.19 -10.54
CA ILE A 75 -1.73 -0.62 -11.53
C ILE A 75 -2.91 -1.35 -10.88
N GLU A 76 -2.73 -1.90 -9.68
CA GLU A 76 -3.77 -2.58 -8.91
C GLU A 76 -5.01 -1.67 -8.74
N THR A 77 -4.81 -0.42 -8.29
CA THR A 77 -5.91 0.53 -8.08
C THR A 77 -6.59 0.95 -9.38
N VAL A 78 -5.83 1.18 -10.45
CA VAL A 78 -6.37 1.53 -11.78
C VAL A 78 -7.20 0.38 -12.35
N VAL A 79 -6.71 -0.86 -12.29
CA VAL A 79 -7.44 -2.04 -12.78
C VAL A 79 -8.75 -2.20 -12.01
N PHE A 80 -8.73 -2.00 -10.69
CA PHE A 80 -9.92 -2.09 -9.86
C PHE A 80 -10.94 -1.00 -10.18
N ALA A 81 -10.49 0.24 -10.42
CA ALA A 81 -11.36 1.34 -10.84
C ALA A 81 -12.06 1.03 -12.18
N ARG A 82 -11.31 0.52 -13.17
CA ARG A 82 -11.86 0.12 -14.47
C ARG A 82 -12.83 -1.06 -14.37
N TYR A 83 -12.57 -1.98 -13.46
CA TYR A 83 -13.47 -3.10 -13.19
C TYR A 83 -14.83 -2.60 -12.66
N LEU A 84 -14.82 -1.67 -11.70
CA LEU A 84 -16.05 -1.10 -11.14
C LEU A 84 -16.85 -0.28 -12.17
N GLU A 85 -16.15 0.49 -13.01
CA GLU A 85 -16.75 1.23 -14.14
C GLU A 85 -17.47 0.28 -15.11
N SER A 86 -16.79 -0.80 -15.53
CA SER A 86 -17.35 -1.80 -16.43
C SER A 86 -18.62 -2.49 -15.89
N GLN A 87 -18.75 -2.65 -14.58
CA GLN A 87 -19.97 -3.20 -13.99
C GLN A 87 -21.16 -2.23 -14.04
N THR A 88 -20.90 -0.93 -14.00
CA THR A 88 -21.95 0.10 -14.09
C THR A 88 -22.53 0.14 -15.52
N ASP A 89 -21.68 -0.03 -16.53
CA ASP A 89 -22.09 -0.03 -17.94
C ASP A 89 -22.99 -1.22 -18.31
N LYS A 90 -22.86 -2.36 -17.62
CA LYS A 90 -23.70 -3.55 -17.88
C LYS A 90 -25.17 -3.37 -17.45
N CYS A 91 -25.45 -2.50 -16.48
CA CYS A 91 -26.83 -2.06 -16.17
C CYS A 91 -27.28 -0.86 -17.01
N GLY A 92 -26.34 -0.23 -17.74
CA GLY A 92 -26.55 0.92 -18.62
C GLY A 92 -26.89 0.57 -20.07
N GLY A 93 -27.31 -0.66 -20.35
CA GLY A 93 -27.86 -1.06 -21.64
C GLY A 93 -29.24 -0.45 -21.93
N LYS A 94 -29.34 0.88 -22.02
CA LYS A 94 -30.37 1.59 -22.78
C LYS A 94 -30.05 3.10 -22.95
N ARG A 95 -29.06 3.41 -23.78
CA ARG A 95 -29.20 4.34 -24.93
C ARG A 95 -27.87 4.57 -25.62
#